data_AF-A0A945AA18-F1
#
_entry.id   AF-A0A945AA18-F1
#
_cell.length_a   1.000
_cell.length_b   1.000
_cell.length_c   1.000
_cell.angle_alpha   90.00
_cell.angle_beta   90.00
_cell.angle_gamma   90.00
#
_symmetry.space_group_name_H-M   'P 1'
#
loop_
_entity.id
_entity.type
_entity.pdbx_description
1 polymer ?
#
loop_
_entity_poly.entity_id
_entity_poly.type
_entity_poly.pdbx_seq_one_letter_code
_entity_poly.pdbx_strand_id
1 'polypeptide(L)'
;MRRHLFFIMLGLWVVGPIQADMATRQTGFVLLREGVGARAAAMGDAYTAVVGDQTAAHWNPAGLAALQGKDFVLMHQTSIQGINQAYGGWAYGNQKRGLALSLGVYSVGGFEARTEPTLEPLGTFGVYDLNAGLSYGQRIGQRTHFGFSVRALHENIESVSAWGVGIDFGLLYQLGIPGLTVGATYRNLGRMEQLDQERTPLPRTIRFGASYVRNALTISGDFRMPDKGALGANVGLEYVVKQRLFLRSGLVTGHDTRTWSMGLGVIRKNWRVDYAFVPVSDGLGTGHRVALGIR
;
A
#
# COMPACT_ATOMS: atom_id res chain seq x y z
N MET A 1 7.22 8.73 -38.50
CA MET A 1 7.13 8.25 -37.10
C MET A 1 5.66 8.19 -36.61
N ARG A 2 4.81 7.31 -37.15
CA ARG A 2 3.37 7.31 -36.78
C ARG A 2 2.68 5.94 -36.83
N ARG A 3 3.43 4.82 -36.73
CA ARG A 3 2.87 3.46 -36.86
C ARG A 3 3.21 2.47 -35.73
N HIS A 4 3.95 2.87 -34.69
CA HIS A 4 4.29 1.97 -33.57
C HIS A 4 3.45 2.17 -32.29
N LEU A 5 2.51 3.12 -32.29
CA LEU A 5 1.63 3.38 -31.13
C LEU A 5 0.40 2.46 -31.08
N PHE A 6 0.07 1.76 -32.17
CA PHE A 6 -1.14 0.94 -32.24
C PHE A 6 -0.98 -0.49 -31.70
N PHE A 7 0.26 -1.01 -31.63
CA PHE A 7 0.51 -2.38 -31.16
C PHE A 7 0.72 -2.49 -29.64
N ILE A 8 0.88 -1.37 -28.93
CA ILE A 8 1.04 -1.38 -27.45
C ILE A 8 -0.34 -1.35 -26.74
N MET A 9 -1.41 -0.93 -27.41
CA MET A 9 -2.78 -0.98 -26.84
C MET A 9 -3.44 -2.36 -26.93
N LEU A 10 -2.94 -3.28 -27.75
CA LEU A 10 -3.60 -4.58 -27.99
C LEU A 10 -3.08 -5.73 -27.11
N GLY A 11 -2.03 -5.51 -26.32
CA GLY A 11 -1.40 -6.54 -25.47
C GLY A 11 -1.88 -6.62 -24.02
N LEU A 12 -2.84 -5.77 -23.62
CA LEU A 12 -3.28 -5.62 -22.21
C LEU A 12 -4.55 -6.42 -21.87
N TRP A 13 -5.01 -7.32 -22.75
CA TRP A 13 -6.30 -8.01 -22.63
C TRP A 13 -6.20 -9.54 -22.45
N VAL A 14 -5.14 -10.04 -21.79
CA VAL A 14 -5.11 -11.45 -21.37
C VAL A 14 -4.58 -11.56 -19.94
N VAL A 15 -5.34 -11.03 -18.99
CA VAL A 15 -5.37 -11.58 -17.63
C VAL A 15 -6.81 -12.01 -17.43
N GLY A 16 -7.09 -13.29 -17.66
CA GLY A 16 -8.41 -13.86 -17.40
C GLY A 16 -8.77 -13.70 -15.92
N PRO A 17 -10.07 -13.61 -15.59
CA PRO A 17 -10.48 -13.54 -14.20
C PRO A 17 -10.04 -14.82 -13.49
N ILE A 18 -9.09 -14.70 -12.56
CA ILE A 18 -8.81 -15.75 -11.60
C ILE A 18 -10.06 -15.81 -10.72
N GLN A 19 -10.83 -16.90 -10.84
CA GLN A 19 -11.98 -17.14 -9.98
C GLN A 19 -11.51 -17.17 -8.53
N ALA A 20 -11.98 -16.21 -7.73
CA ALA A 20 -11.70 -16.15 -6.32
C ALA A 20 -12.52 -17.22 -5.61
N ASP A 21 -11.84 -18.22 -5.06
CA ASP A 21 -12.47 -19.20 -4.18
C ASP A 21 -12.93 -18.50 -2.89
N MET A 22 -14.19 -18.69 -2.50
CA MET A 22 -14.82 -18.05 -1.34
C MET A 22 -14.37 -18.66 0.01
N ALA A 23 -13.21 -19.30 0.04
CA ALA A 23 -12.70 -19.99 1.21
C ALA A 23 -12.11 -19.02 2.26
N THR A 24 -12.76 -19.00 3.43
CA THR A 24 -12.21 -18.71 4.77
C THR A 24 -11.47 -17.37 4.97
N ARG A 25 -12.25 -16.28 5.02
CA ARG A 25 -11.78 -14.91 5.31
C ARG A 25 -11.83 -14.57 6.81
N GLN A 26 -10.93 -15.16 7.59
CA GLN A 26 -10.76 -14.85 9.02
C GLN A 26 -9.41 -14.15 9.28
N THR A 27 -9.20 -12.97 8.73
CA THR A 27 -8.12 -12.08 9.19
C THR A 27 -8.73 -10.75 9.61
N GLY A 28 -8.55 -10.40 10.88
CA GLY A 28 -8.87 -9.06 11.36
C GLY A 28 -7.77 -8.06 11.00
N PHE A 29 -7.90 -6.83 11.50
CA PHE A 29 -6.98 -5.72 11.26
C PHE A 29 -6.95 -5.24 9.79
N VAL A 30 -8.05 -4.61 9.36
CA VAL A 30 -8.27 -4.09 7.99
C VAL A 30 -7.17 -3.11 7.56
N LEU A 31 -6.61 -2.32 8.49
CA LEU A 31 -5.52 -1.38 8.22
C LEU A 31 -4.29 -2.03 7.57
N LEU A 32 -3.96 -3.27 7.91
CA LEU A 32 -2.76 -3.94 7.36
C LEU A 32 -2.93 -4.49 5.96
N ARG A 33 -4.18 -4.57 5.50
CA ARG A 33 -4.53 -4.93 4.11
C ARG A 33 -4.58 -3.70 3.22
N GLU A 34 -4.87 -2.53 3.79
CA GLU A 34 -4.93 -1.27 3.05
C GLU A 34 -3.53 -0.69 2.79
N GLY A 35 -3.27 -0.41 1.51
CA GLY A 35 -2.03 0.23 1.06
C GLY A 35 -1.89 1.67 1.52
N VAL A 36 -0.65 2.17 1.60
CA VAL A 36 -0.37 3.59 1.93
C VAL A 36 0.16 4.37 0.73
N GLY A 37 -0.08 5.68 0.73
CA GLY A 37 0.34 6.61 -0.31
C GLY A 37 -0.63 6.71 -1.49
N ALA A 38 -0.93 7.94 -1.92
CA ALA A 38 -1.79 8.19 -3.07
C ALA A 38 -1.14 7.73 -4.39
N ARG A 39 0.18 7.89 -4.55
CA ARG A 39 0.91 7.40 -5.73
C ARG A 39 0.75 5.89 -5.92
N ALA A 40 0.95 5.10 -4.86
CA ALA A 40 0.81 3.65 -4.91
C ALA A 40 -0.62 3.23 -5.20
N ALA A 41 -1.59 3.86 -4.52
CA ALA A 41 -3.02 3.60 -4.74
C ALA A 41 -3.45 3.87 -6.19
N ALA A 42 -2.95 4.95 -6.80
CA ALA A 42 -3.23 5.31 -8.19
C ALA A 42 -2.58 4.36 -9.22
N MET A 43 -1.56 3.60 -8.79
CA MET A 43 -0.88 2.57 -9.58
C MET A 43 -1.41 1.16 -9.23
N GLY A 44 -2.62 1.07 -8.64
CA GLY A 44 -3.23 -0.20 -8.28
C GLY A 44 -2.41 -0.97 -7.25
N ASP A 45 -1.73 -0.29 -6.33
CA ASP A 45 -0.87 -0.89 -5.30
C ASP A 45 0.29 -1.74 -5.83
N ALA A 46 0.61 -1.69 -7.13
CA ALA A 46 1.76 -2.36 -7.74
C ALA A 46 3.06 -1.60 -7.41
N TYR A 47 3.53 -1.76 -6.17
CA TYR A 47 4.56 -0.92 -5.57
C TYR A 47 5.70 -1.69 -4.90
N THR A 48 5.66 -3.03 -4.89
CA THR A 48 6.69 -3.87 -4.25
C THR A 48 8.08 -3.65 -4.84
N ALA A 49 8.18 -3.39 -6.14
CA ALA A 49 9.45 -3.11 -6.82
C ALA A 49 9.65 -1.62 -7.18
N VAL A 50 8.76 -0.73 -6.74
CA VAL A 50 8.89 0.72 -6.95
C VAL A 50 9.66 1.30 -5.76
N VAL A 51 10.66 2.13 -6.05
CA VAL A 51 11.66 2.53 -5.06
C VAL A 51 11.75 4.04 -4.89
N GLY A 52 12.39 4.46 -3.79
CA GLY A 52 12.85 5.84 -3.63
C GLY A 52 11.82 6.80 -3.04
N ASP A 53 11.01 6.32 -2.10
CA ASP A 53 10.17 7.17 -1.28
C ASP A 53 9.98 6.64 0.14
N GLN A 54 9.47 7.51 1.03
CA GLN A 54 9.17 7.16 2.41
C GLN A 54 8.19 5.97 2.49
N THR A 55 7.22 5.88 1.56
CA THR A 55 6.20 4.82 1.58
C THR A 55 6.77 3.42 1.33
N ALA A 56 8.02 3.31 0.86
CA ALA A 56 8.78 2.07 0.84
C ALA A 56 8.82 1.38 2.22
N ALA A 57 8.77 2.14 3.33
CA ALA A 57 8.67 1.57 4.69
C ALA A 57 7.49 0.60 4.84
N HIS A 58 6.36 0.88 4.16
CA HIS A 58 5.19 0.02 4.15
C HIS A 58 5.22 -1.01 3.02
N TRP A 59 5.63 -0.62 1.80
CA TRP A 59 5.53 -1.48 0.62
C TRP A 59 6.67 -2.46 0.45
N ASN A 60 7.91 -2.01 0.64
CA ASN A 60 9.13 -2.83 0.58
C ASN A 60 10.30 -2.07 1.26
N PRO A 61 10.67 -2.39 2.51
CA PRO A 61 11.68 -1.63 3.25
C PRO A 61 13.07 -1.64 2.60
N ALA A 62 13.37 -2.60 1.72
CA ALA A 62 14.60 -2.57 0.93
C ALA A 62 14.70 -1.31 0.04
N GLY A 63 13.56 -0.74 -0.37
CA GLY A 63 13.49 0.47 -1.19
C GLY A 63 14.01 1.73 -0.49
N LEU A 64 14.09 1.72 0.85
CA LEU A 64 14.65 2.83 1.64
C LEU A 64 16.13 3.05 1.33
N ALA A 65 16.87 2.01 0.94
CA ALA A 65 18.27 2.12 0.56
C ALA A 65 18.49 2.98 -0.69
N ALA A 66 17.46 3.16 -1.53
CA ALA A 66 17.52 3.98 -2.74
C ALA A 66 17.22 5.47 -2.48
N LEU A 67 16.80 5.84 -1.26
CA LEU A 67 16.55 7.23 -0.90
C LEU A 67 17.83 8.07 -0.90
N GLN A 68 17.69 9.32 -1.30
CA GLN A 68 18.72 10.34 -1.23
C GLN A 68 18.19 11.56 -0.49
N GLY A 69 18.72 11.84 0.70
CA GLY A 69 18.26 12.92 1.55
C GLY A 69 17.06 12.54 2.41
N LYS A 70 16.28 13.54 2.81
CA LYS A 70 15.10 13.40 3.68
C LYS A 70 13.86 13.29 2.79
N ASP A 71 12.90 12.47 3.20
CA ASP A 71 11.58 12.37 2.57
C ASP A 71 10.52 12.34 3.67
N PHE A 72 9.57 13.27 3.60
CA PHE A 72 8.44 13.33 4.52
C PHE A 72 7.16 13.16 3.73
N VAL A 73 6.19 12.42 4.28
CA VAL A 73 4.87 12.26 3.66
C VAL A 73 3.77 12.27 4.70
N LEU A 74 2.67 12.91 4.35
CA LEU A 74 1.38 12.80 5.01
C LEU A 74 0.37 12.34 3.98
N MET A 75 -0.55 11.48 4.38
CA MET A 75 -1.62 10.96 3.54
C MET A 75 -2.90 10.88 4.35
N HIS A 76 -4.00 11.27 3.73
CA HIS A 76 -5.33 11.09 4.25
C HIS A 76 -6.19 10.44 3.18
N GLN A 77 -7.01 9.50 3.62
CA GLN A 77 -7.98 8.80 2.80
C GLN A 77 -9.32 8.77 3.51
N THR A 78 -10.36 9.03 2.74
CA THR A 78 -11.73 8.71 3.09
C THR A 78 -12.25 7.70 2.10
N SER A 79 -12.84 6.64 2.63
CA SER A 79 -13.48 5.57 1.88
C SER A 79 -14.98 5.54 2.21
N ILE A 80 -15.67 4.54 1.67
CA ILE A 80 -17.09 4.30 1.92
C ILE A 80 -17.40 4.16 3.42
N GLN A 81 -18.64 4.48 3.81
CA GLN A 81 -19.15 4.32 5.19
C GLN A 81 -18.30 5.02 6.28
N GLY A 82 -17.68 6.16 5.96
CA GLY A 82 -16.93 6.94 6.96
C GLY A 82 -15.62 6.28 7.42
N ILE A 83 -15.13 5.29 6.68
CA ILE A 83 -13.83 4.68 6.90
C ILE A 83 -12.74 5.69 6.56
N ASN A 84 -11.94 6.05 7.56
CA ASN A 84 -10.84 6.99 7.41
C ASN A 84 -9.50 6.32 7.69
N GLN A 85 -8.50 6.69 6.89
CA GLN A 85 -7.11 6.31 7.10
C GLN A 85 -6.24 7.57 7.05
N ALA A 86 -5.34 7.69 8.02
CA ALA A 86 -4.28 8.68 8.01
C ALA A 86 -2.93 7.96 8.08
N TYR A 87 -1.96 8.48 7.35
CA TYR A 87 -0.60 7.96 7.37
C TYR A 87 0.39 9.12 7.36
N GLY A 88 1.39 9.05 8.23
CA GLY A 88 2.48 9.99 8.30
C GLY A 88 3.81 9.25 8.39
N GLY A 89 4.83 9.83 7.80
CA GLY A 89 6.12 9.20 7.81
C GLY A 89 7.27 10.13 7.46
N TRP A 90 8.43 9.78 8.02
CA TRP A 90 9.69 10.44 7.75
C TRP A 90 10.72 9.38 7.39
N ALA A 91 11.53 9.65 6.38
CA ALA A 91 12.66 8.81 6.01
C ALA A 91 13.90 9.65 5.73
N TYR A 92 15.04 9.00 5.87
CA TYR A 92 16.34 9.54 5.47
C TYR A 92 17.16 8.44 4.83
N GLY A 93 17.84 8.75 3.72
CA GLY A 93 18.73 7.80 3.06
C GLY A 93 19.90 8.46 2.33
N ASN A 94 20.92 7.66 2.03
CA ASN A 94 22.15 8.10 1.38
C ASN A 94 22.56 7.20 0.18
N GLN A 95 21.58 6.59 -0.50
CA GLN A 95 21.77 5.65 -1.61
C GLN A 95 22.61 4.39 -1.27
N LYS A 96 22.84 4.14 0.02
CA LYS A 96 23.48 2.93 0.55
C LYS A 96 22.68 2.35 1.71
N ARG A 97 22.17 3.22 2.58
CA ARG A 97 21.35 2.89 3.74
C ARG A 97 20.20 3.88 3.82
N GLY A 98 19.08 3.44 4.37
CA GLY A 98 17.93 4.27 4.65
C GLY A 98 17.25 3.85 5.94
N LEU A 99 16.70 4.82 6.65
CA LEU A 99 15.92 4.65 7.87
C LEU A 99 14.57 5.36 7.66
N ALA A 100 13.50 4.79 8.21
CA ALA A 100 12.20 5.43 8.18
C ALA A 100 11.41 5.21 9.48
N LEU A 101 10.65 6.22 9.85
CA LEU A 101 9.59 6.17 10.84
C LEU A 101 8.26 6.29 10.10
N SER A 102 7.27 5.55 10.58
CA SER A 102 5.91 5.57 10.02
C SER A 102 4.87 5.46 11.12
N LEU A 103 3.75 6.14 10.92
CA LEU A 103 2.58 6.07 11.76
C LEU A 103 1.35 6.01 10.86
N GLY A 104 0.58 4.93 10.97
CA GLY A 104 -0.71 4.75 10.33
C GLY A 104 -1.80 4.70 11.38
N VAL A 105 -2.91 5.37 11.10
CA VAL A 105 -4.12 5.35 11.91
C VAL A 105 -5.29 5.00 11.02
N TYR A 106 -6.13 4.10 11.47
CA TYR A 106 -7.40 3.76 10.84
C TYR A 106 -8.52 3.96 11.85
N SER A 107 -9.62 4.53 11.39
CA SER A 107 -10.76 4.79 12.25
C SER A 107 -12.05 4.69 11.47
N VAL A 108 -13.05 4.08 12.10
CA VAL A 108 -14.43 4.06 11.65
C VAL A 108 -15.31 4.13 12.90
N GLY A 109 -16.43 4.83 12.84
CA GLY A 109 -17.28 5.04 13.99
C GLY A 109 -18.73 5.26 13.61
N GLY A 110 -19.55 5.50 14.63
CA GLY A 110 -21.00 5.65 14.46
C GLY A 110 -21.73 4.31 14.36
N PHE A 111 -21.12 3.21 14.83
CA PHE A 111 -21.81 1.94 14.95
C PHE A 111 -22.79 2.00 16.11
N GLU A 112 -24.05 1.66 15.87
CA GLU A 112 -25.08 1.61 16.89
C GLU A 112 -24.89 0.37 17.77
N ALA A 113 -24.73 0.58 19.08
CA ALA A 113 -24.72 -0.50 20.06
C ALA A 113 -26.16 -0.95 20.33
N ARG A 114 -26.46 -2.22 20.06
CA ARG A 114 -27.78 -2.82 20.27
C ARG A 114 -27.62 -4.23 20.82
N THR A 115 -28.34 -4.55 21.89
CA THR A 115 -28.45 -5.93 22.41
C THR A 115 -29.65 -6.68 21.83
N GLU A 116 -30.65 -5.93 21.37
CA GLU A 116 -31.88 -6.42 20.74
C GLU A 116 -32.24 -5.48 19.56
N PRO A 117 -33.04 -5.94 18.58
CA PRO A 117 -33.50 -5.10 17.47
C PRO A 117 -34.56 -4.07 17.92
N THR A 118 -34.12 -3.09 18.70
CA THR A 118 -34.91 -1.95 19.19
C THR A 118 -34.93 -0.78 18.19
N LEU A 119 -35.77 0.23 18.42
CA LEU A 119 -35.71 1.49 17.66
C LEU A 119 -34.57 2.39 18.16
N GLU A 120 -34.48 2.60 19.47
CA GLU A 120 -33.42 3.40 20.09
C GLU A 120 -32.18 2.54 20.38
N PRO A 121 -30.98 2.95 19.93
CA PRO A 121 -29.73 2.26 20.27
C PRO A 121 -29.30 2.59 21.71
N LEU A 122 -28.48 1.73 22.31
CA LEU A 122 -27.91 1.94 23.65
C LEU A 122 -26.82 3.03 23.66
N GLY A 123 -26.25 3.32 22.49
CA GLY A 123 -25.18 4.27 22.27
C GLY A 123 -24.51 4.03 20.92
N THR A 124 -23.37 4.68 20.69
CA THR A 124 -22.54 4.43 19.52
C THR A 124 -21.12 4.08 19.91
N PHE A 125 -20.50 3.16 19.18
CA PHE A 125 -19.09 2.83 19.33
C PHE A 125 -18.32 2.98 18.01
N GLY A 126 -17.00 2.89 18.11
CA GLY A 126 -16.09 2.95 16.97
C GLY A 126 -14.97 1.93 17.11
N VAL A 127 -14.20 1.83 16.03
CA VAL A 127 -13.02 0.99 15.91
C VAL A 127 -11.84 1.88 15.55
N TYR A 128 -10.73 1.69 16.25
CA TYR A 128 -9.52 2.46 16.07
C TYR A 128 -8.31 1.52 16.02
N ASP A 129 -7.55 1.62 14.93
CA ASP A 129 -6.30 0.89 14.77
C ASP A 129 -5.12 1.85 14.64
N LEU A 130 -4.02 1.52 15.28
CA LEU A 130 -2.75 2.22 15.16
C LEU A 130 -1.65 1.25 14.70
N ASN A 131 -0.79 1.74 13.81
CA ASN A 131 0.39 1.04 13.32
C ASN A 131 1.58 2.00 13.31
N ALA A 132 2.50 1.82 14.24
CA ALA A 132 3.75 2.58 14.31
C ALA A 132 4.91 1.69 13.88
N GLY A 133 5.75 2.15 12.95
CA GLY A 133 6.82 1.33 12.37
C GLY A 133 8.17 2.04 12.31
N LEU A 134 9.23 1.28 12.61
CA LEU A 134 10.63 1.63 12.34
C LEU A 134 11.14 0.69 11.24
N SER A 135 11.72 1.27 10.20
CA SER A 135 12.19 0.53 9.02
C SER A 135 13.64 0.87 8.71
N TYR A 136 14.38 -0.13 8.23
CA TYR A 136 15.75 0.02 7.76
C TYR A 136 15.93 -0.70 6.43
N GLY A 137 16.63 -0.05 5.50
CA GLY A 137 17.02 -0.62 4.22
C GLY A 137 18.51 -0.42 3.97
N GLN A 138 19.16 -1.40 3.34
CA GLN A 138 20.57 -1.35 2.99
C GLN A 138 20.85 -1.98 1.62
N ARG A 139 21.73 -1.34 0.86
CA ARG A 139 22.32 -1.89 -0.36
C ARG A 139 23.43 -2.88 -0.01
N ILE A 140 23.36 -4.07 -0.58
CA ILE A 140 24.34 -5.14 -0.47
C ILE A 140 24.95 -5.36 -1.87
N GLY A 141 26.24 -5.10 -2.00
CA GLY A 141 26.91 -5.09 -3.31
C GLY A 141 26.41 -3.93 -4.20
N GLN A 142 26.26 -4.22 -5.49
CA GLN A 142 25.90 -3.19 -6.49
C GLN A 142 24.43 -3.20 -6.90
N ARG A 143 23.75 -4.35 -6.78
CA ARG A 143 22.42 -4.58 -7.37
C ARG A 143 21.35 -5.02 -6.38
N THR A 144 21.74 -5.45 -5.19
CA THR A 144 20.80 -6.01 -4.20
C THR A 144 20.53 -4.98 -3.11
N HIS A 145 19.28 -4.82 -2.73
CA HIS A 145 18.87 -4.12 -1.52
C HIS A 145 18.10 -5.07 -0.63
N PHE A 146 18.37 -5.02 0.66
CA PHE A 146 17.66 -5.74 1.69
C PHE A 146 17.08 -4.74 2.68
N GLY A 147 15.93 -5.03 3.27
CA GLY A 147 15.39 -4.22 4.34
C GLY A 147 14.44 -5.00 5.23
N PHE A 148 14.20 -4.43 6.40
CA PHE A 148 13.23 -4.96 7.34
C PHE A 148 12.51 -3.81 8.06
N SER A 149 11.36 -4.10 8.63
CA SER A 149 10.61 -3.19 9.48
C SER A 149 10.13 -3.91 10.72
N VAL A 150 10.11 -3.21 11.85
CA VAL A 150 9.45 -3.64 13.07
C VAL A 150 8.31 -2.67 13.34
N ARG A 151 7.14 -3.20 13.68
CA ARG A 151 5.93 -2.40 13.88
C ARG A 151 5.24 -2.77 15.18
N ALA A 152 4.81 -1.75 15.91
CA ALA A 152 3.86 -1.86 17.00
C ALA A 152 2.45 -1.64 16.45
N LEU A 153 1.54 -2.53 16.82
CA LEU A 153 0.16 -2.55 16.37
C LEU A 153 -0.74 -2.40 17.60
N HIS A 154 -1.78 -1.60 17.47
CA HIS A 154 -2.82 -1.48 18.47
C HIS A 154 -4.17 -1.55 17.78
N GLU A 155 -5.05 -2.39 18.30
CA GLU A 155 -6.45 -2.52 17.87
C GLU A 155 -7.32 -2.16 19.07
N ASN A 156 -8.37 -1.36 18.84
CA ASN A 156 -9.40 -1.09 19.81
C ASN A 156 -10.78 -1.22 19.14
N ILE A 157 -11.64 -2.01 19.78
CA ILE A 157 -13.03 -2.20 19.38
C ILE A 157 -13.85 -1.93 20.64
N GLU A 158 -14.65 -0.85 20.63
CA GLU A 158 -15.44 -0.44 21.79
C GLU A 158 -14.56 -0.31 23.06
N SER A 159 -14.76 -1.15 24.09
CA SER A 159 -14.04 -1.11 25.36
C SER A 159 -12.84 -2.06 25.43
N VAL A 160 -12.63 -2.91 24.41
CA VAL A 160 -11.53 -3.88 24.39
C VAL A 160 -10.39 -3.41 23.50
N SER A 161 -9.16 -3.73 23.88
CA SER A 161 -7.98 -3.34 23.12
C SER A 161 -6.87 -4.38 23.20
N ALA A 162 -6.09 -4.50 22.14
CA ALA A 162 -4.97 -5.43 22.05
C ALA A 162 -3.75 -4.74 21.45
N TRP A 163 -2.58 -5.06 21.98
CA TRP A 163 -1.31 -4.71 21.36
C TRP A 163 -0.76 -5.88 20.54
N GLY A 164 0.11 -5.57 19.60
CA GLY A 164 0.81 -6.59 18.84
C GLY A 164 2.09 -6.07 18.23
N VAL A 165 2.87 -7.02 17.73
CA VAL A 165 4.12 -6.72 17.04
C VAL A 165 4.10 -7.40 15.68
N GLY A 166 4.52 -6.66 14.65
CA GLY A 166 4.69 -7.14 13.30
C GLY A 166 6.11 -6.87 12.79
N ILE A 167 6.61 -7.78 11.97
CA ILE A 167 7.89 -7.68 11.29
C ILE A 167 7.65 -7.89 9.80
N ASP A 168 8.26 -7.02 9.00
CA ASP A 168 8.24 -7.08 7.54
C ASP A 168 9.66 -7.25 7.01
N PHE A 169 9.84 -8.07 5.97
CA PHE A 169 11.10 -8.22 5.25
C PHE A 169 10.93 -7.83 3.79
N GLY A 170 11.99 -7.26 3.21
CA GLY A 170 12.01 -6.80 1.84
C GLY A 170 13.34 -7.10 1.14
N LEU A 171 13.24 -7.44 -0.13
CA LEU A 171 14.37 -7.63 -1.04
C LEU A 171 14.07 -6.89 -2.34
N LEU A 172 15.09 -6.27 -2.91
CA LEU A 172 15.07 -5.73 -4.27
C LEU A 172 16.34 -6.16 -5.00
N TYR A 173 16.21 -6.47 -6.28
CA TYR A 173 17.31 -6.79 -7.15
C TYR A 173 17.19 -6.01 -8.45
N GLN A 174 18.20 -5.20 -8.74
CA GLN A 174 18.33 -4.49 -10.01
C GLN A 174 18.89 -5.45 -11.05
N LEU A 175 18.08 -5.77 -12.06
CA LEU A 175 18.51 -6.66 -13.13
C LEU A 175 19.54 -5.95 -14.02
N GLY A 176 20.29 -6.72 -14.81
CA GLY A 176 21.29 -6.17 -15.74
C GLY A 176 20.69 -5.31 -16.87
N ILE A 177 19.36 -5.25 -16.97
CA ILE A 177 18.62 -4.42 -17.92
C ILE A 177 18.38 -3.05 -17.26
N PRO A 178 18.87 -1.94 -17.83
CA PRO A 178 18.68 -0.61 -17.26
C PRO A 178 17.21 -0.29 -16.99
N GLY A 179 16.93 0.15 -15.76
CA GLY A 179 15.58 0.52 -15.31
C GLY A 179 14.70 -0.64 -14.85
N LEU A 180 15.14 -1.89 -14.96
CA LEU A 180 14.38 -3.06 -14.51
C LEU A 180 14.78 -3.48 -13.09
N THR A 181 13.82 -3.49 -12.18
CA THR A 181 14.00 -3.94 -10.80
C THR A 181 12.95 -5.00 -10.47
N VAL A 182 13.36 -6.07 -9.80
CA VAL A 182 12.44 -7.04 -9.20
C VAL A 182 12.50 -6.94 -7.69
N GLY A 183 11.41 -7.27 -7.02
CA GLY A 183 11.27 -7.17 -5.58
C GLY A 183 10.49 -8.33 -5.01
N ALA A 184 10.77 -8.65 -3.76
CA ALA A 184 10.00 -9.60 -2.97
C ALA A 184 9.83 -9.05 -1.56
N THR A 185 8.67 -9.29 -0.96
CA THR A 185 8.40 -8.92 0.43
C THR A 185 7.64 -10.01 1.15
N TYR A 186 7.92 -10.17 2.43
CA TYR A 186 7.15 -10.98 3.33
C TYR A 186 6.71 -10.13 4.51
N ARG A 187 5.40 -9.91 4.64
CA ARG A 187 4.81 -8.89 5.52
C ARG A 187 3.95 -9.50 6.61
N ASN A 188 3.82 -8.75 7.70
CA ASN A 188 2.96 -8.99 8.86
C ASN A 188 3.31 -10.26 9.65
N LEU A 189 4.60 -10.60 9.77
CA LEU A 189 5.05 -11.68 10.65
C LEU A 189 4.98 -11.23 12.09
N GLY A 190 4.25 -11.96 12.91
CA GLY A 190 4.14 -11.66 14.32
C GLY A 190 2.81 -12.14 14.87
N ARG A 191 2.37 -11.48 15.94
CA ARG A 191 1.15 -11.82 16.66
C ARG A 191 0.57 -10.60 17.35
N MET A 192 -0.76 -10.59 17.45
CA MET A 192 -1.47 -9.75 18.40
C MET A 192 -1.59 -10.48 19.74
N GLU A 193 -1.71 -9.71 20.80
CA GLU A 193 -2.26 -10.15 22.07
C GLU A 193 -3.74 -10.51 21.90
N GLN A 194 -4.31 -11.09 22.95
CA GLN A 194 -5.71 -11.46 22.97
C GLN A 194 -6.55 -10.20 23.18
N LEU A 195 -7.50 -9.96 22.28
CA LEU A 195 -8.36 -8.77 22.33
C LEU A 195 -9.47 -8.92 23.36
N ASP A 196 -10.14 -10.07 23.33
CA ASP A 196 -11.13 -10.47 24.34
C ASP A 196 -11.00 -11.97 24.61
N GLN A 197 -11.69 -12.82 23.85
CA GLN A 197 -11.57 -14.28 23.96
C GLN A 197 -10.63 -14.90 22.92
N GLU A 198 -10.41 -14.20 21.82
CA GLU A 198 -9.58 -14.66 20.71
C GLU A 198 -8.48 -13.66 20.34
N ARG A 199 -7.46 -14.17 19.65
CA ARG A 199 -6.39 -13.35 19.08
C ARG A 199 -6.72 -13.01 17.65
N THR A 200 -6.58 -11.74 17.28
CA THR A 200 -6.67 -11.31 15.89
C THR A 200 -5.45 -11.81 15.10
N PRO A 201 -5.61 -12.70 14.10
CA PRO A 201 -4.49 -13.15 13.29
C PRO A 201 -4.06 -12.05 12.32
N LEU A 202 -2.76 -11.76 12.28
CA LEU A 202 -2.21 -10.77 11.34
C LEU A 202 -2.33 -11.27 9.88
N PRO A 203 -2.69 -10.38 8.92
CA PRO A 203 -2.82 -10.75 7.52
C PRO A 203 -1.45 -10.88 6.87
N ARG A 204 -0.80 -12.03 7.09
CA ARG A 204 0.48 -12.37 6.47
C ARG A 204 0.34 -12.41 4.97
N THR A 205 1.35 -11.87 4.28
CA THR A 205 1.30 -11.78 2.82
C THR A 205 2.71 -11.80 2.25
N ILE A 206 2.89 -12.63 1.24
CA ILE A 206 4.06 -12.62 0.36
C ILE A 206 3.71 -11.84 -0.90
N ARG A 207 4.64 -11.01 -1.38
CA ARG A 207 4.50 -10.31 -2.65
C ARG A 207 5.75 -10.44 -3.48
N PHE A 208 5.55 -10.56 -4.78
CA PHE A 208 6.60 -10.48 -5.79
C PHE A 208 6.25 -9.36 -6.75
N GLY A 209 7.20 -8.47 -7.03
CA GLY A 209 6.99 -7.31 -7.87
C GLY A 209 8.07 -7.14 -8.92
N ALA A 210 7.72 -6.48 -10.01
CA ALA A 210 8.67 -6.00 -11.01
C ALA A 210 8.32 -4.55 -11.37
N SER A 211 9.33 -3.73 -11.58
CA SER A 211 9.18 -2.38 -12.09
C SER A 211 10.17 -2.12 -13.22
N TYR A 212 9.70 -1.44 -14.25
CA TYR A 212 10.50 -1.01 -15.39
C TYR A 212 10.35 0.50 -15.57
N VAL A 213 11.46 1.23 -15.41
CA VAL A 213 11.51 2.68 -15.54
C VAL A 213 12.33 3.04 -16.78
N ARG A 214 11.69 3.71 -17.74
CA ARG A 214 12.36 4.21 -18.95
C ARG A 214 11.86 5.60 -19.30
N ASN A 215 12.78 6.57 -19.31
CA ASN A 215 12.49 7.98 -19.58
C ASN A 215 11.38 8.52 -18.66
N ALA A 216 10.23 8.86 -19.23
CA ALA A 216 9.07 9.39 -18.54
C ALA A 216 8.04 8.30 -18.14
N LEU A 217 8.30 7.03 -18.46
CA LEU A 217 7.35 5.93 -18.23
C LEU A 217 7.86 5.01 -17.13
N THR A 218 6.98 4.68 -16.20
CA THR A 218 7.16 3.59 -15.24
C THR A 218 6.02 2.59 -15.41
N ILE A 219 6.36 1.32 -15.52
CA ILE A 219 5.42 0.20 -15.51
C ILE A 219 5.77 -0.65 -14.29
N SER A 220 4.79 -1.07 -13.53
CA SER A 220 4.97 -2.00 -12.42
C SER A 220 3.92 -3.10 -12.46
N GLY A 221 4.30 -4.27 -11.94
CA GLY A 221 3.41 -5.41 -11.79
C GLY A 221 3.75 -6.18 -10.53
N ASP A 222 2.74 -6.52 -9.74
CA ASP A 222 2.91 -7.25 -8.48
C ASP A 222 1.96 -8.44 -8.41
N PHE A 223 2.45 -9.57 -7.90
CA PHE A 223 1.66 -10.70 -7.45
C PHE A 223 1.57 -10.70 -5.92
N ARG A 224 0.35 -10.81 -5.40
CA ARG A 224 0.01 -10.81 -3.97
C ARG A 224 -0.52 -12.19 -3.58
N MET A 225 0.13 -12.78 -2.59
CA MET A 225 -0.20 -14.09 -2.04
C MET A 225 -0.44 -13.95 -0.53
N PRO A 226 -1.68 -13.63 -0.09
CA PRO A 226 -2.02 -13.60 1.31
C PRO A 226 -2.22 -15.01 1.87
N ASP A 227 -1.91 -15.23 3.15
CA ASP A 227 -2.13 -16.54 3.81
C ASP A 227 -3.63 -16.88 3.91
N LYS A 228 -4.48 -15.86 4.02
CA LYS A 228 -5.95 -15.99 3.95
C LYS A 228 -6.51 -14.98 2.95
N GLY A 229 -7.36 -15.45 2.05
CA GLY A 229 -7.99 -14.65 1.00
C GLY A 229 -7.50 -14.99 -0.40
N ALA A 230 -8.02 -14.27 -1.40
CA ALA A 230 -7.72 -14.55 -2.80
C ALA A 230 -6.32 -14.07 -3.20
N LEU A 231 -5.67 -14.87 -4.06
CA LEU A 231 -4.51 -14.42 -4.81
C LEU A 231 -4.89 -13.24 -5.69
N GLY A 232 -3.98 -12.28 -5.84
CA GLY A 232 -4.22 -11.11 -6.67
C GLY A 232 -3.00 -10.72 -7.48
N ALA A 233 -3.24 -10.15 -8.65
CA ALA A 233 -2.24 -9.50 -9.47
C ALA A 233 -2.61 -8.03 -9.67
N ASN A 234 -1.61 -7.18 -9.63
CA ASN A 234 -1.73 -5.73 -9.69
C ASN A 234 -0.83 -5.22 -10.82
N VAL A 235 -1.29 -4.23 -11.58
CA VAL A 235 -0.51 -3.57 -12.64
C VAL A 235 -0.62 -2.07 -12.48
N GLY A 236 0.50 -1.37 -12.55
CA GLY A 236 0.60 0.08 -12.41
C GLY A 236 1.30 0.72 -13.59
N LEU A 237 0.83 1.90 -13.99
CA LEU A 237 1.45 2.74 -15.00
C LEU A 237 1.57 4.17 -14.46
N GLU A 238 2.74 4.77 -14.64
CA GLU A 238 2.99 6.19 -14.37
C GLU A 238 3.67 6.83 -15.57
N TYR A 239 3.13 7.97 -16.00
CA TYR A 239 3.68 8.80 -17.07
C TYR A 239 3.99 10.21 -16.56
N VAL A 240 5.22 10.67 -16.81
CA VAL A 240 5.76 11.94 -16.31
C VAL A 240 5.76 13.00 -17.39
N VAL A 241 4.96 14.05 -17.22
CA VAL A 241 4.88 15.20 -18.11
C VAL A 241 5.78 16.32 -17.58
N LYS A 242 6.84 16.65 -18.33
CA LYS A 242 7.79 17.75 -18.04
C LYS A 242 8.37 17.72 -16.62
N GLN A 243 8.57 16.52 -16.04
CA GLN A 243 9.10 16.33 -14.68
C GLN A 243 8.30 17.03 -13.56
N ARG A 244 7.06 17.47 -13.83
CA ARG A 244 6.23 18.22 -12.88
C ARG A 244 4.88 17.58 -12.65
N LEU A 245 4.26 17.04 -13.70
CA LEU A 245 2.95 16.40 -13.63
C LEU A 245 3.12 14.90 -13.84
N PHE A 246 2.42 14.11 -13.03
CA PHE A 246 2.45 12.66 -13.02
C PHE A 246 1.04 12.16 -13.27
N LEU A 247 0.85 11.39 -14.33
CA LEU A 247 -0.41 10.74 -14.66
C LEU A 247 -0.27 9.26 -14.32
N ARG A 248 -1.24 8.71 -13.58
CA ARG A 248 -1.16 7.34 -13.07
C ARG A 248 -2.46 6.59 -13.27
N SER A 249 -2.33 5.31 -13.55
CA SER A 249 -3.44 4.38 -13.62
C SER A 249 -3.00 3.02 -13.11
N GLY A 250 -3.91 2.27 -12.53
CA GLY A 250 -3.63 0.90 -12.12
C GLY A 250 -4.83 -0.01 -12.17
N LEU A 251 -4.55 -1.29 -12.33
CA LEU A 251 -5.50 -2.39 -12.33
C LEU A 251 -5.18 -3.33 -11.18
N VAL A 252 -6.22 -3.83 -10.53
CA VAL A 252 -6.12 -4.73 -9.37
C VAL A 252 -7.05 -5.91 -9.59
N THR A 253 -6.54 -7.11 -9.34
CA THR A 253 -7.31 -8.35 -9.36
C THR A 253 -7.23 -9.04 -7.99
N GLY A 254 -8.15 -9.96 -7.72
CA GLY A 254 -8.23 -10.66 -6.42
C GLY A 254 -8.50 -9.71 -5.24
N HIS A 255 -9.13 -8.57 -5.51
CA HIS A 255 -9.61 -7.62 -4.51
C HIS A 255 -11.14 -7.59 -4.58
N ASP A 256 -11.79 -7.62 -3.41
CA ASP A 256 -13.26 -7.70 -3.33
C ASP A 256 -13.96 -6.41 -3.75
N THR A 257 -13.23 -5.30 -3.71
CA THR A 257 -13.80 -3.96 -3.73
C THR A 257 -13.15 -3.05 -4.76
N ARG A 258 -12.09 -3.47 -5.46
CA ARG A 258 -11.29 -2.58 -6.30
C ARG A 258 -10.79 -3.29 -7.53
N THR A 259 -11.08 -2.70 -8.69
CA THR A 259 -10.66 -3.25 -9.99
C THR A 259 -9.70 -2.33 -10.72
N TRP A 260 -9.91 -1.02 -10.61
CA TRP A 260 -9.08 -0.02 -11.26
C TRP A 260 -8.91 1.21 -10.38
N SER A 261 -7.89 2.01 -10.69
CA SER A 261 -7.55 3.24 -9.98
C SER A 261 -6.91 4.23 -10.95
N MET A 262 -7.02 5.52 -10.64
CA MET A 262 -6.33 6.56 -11.37
C MET A 262 -5.84 7.64 -10.41
N GLY A 263 -4.86 8.42 -10.84
CA GLY A 263 -4.37 9.51 -10.02
C GLY A 263 -3.49 10.49 -10.74
N LEU A 264 -3.28 11.60 -10.05
CA LEU A 264 -2.49 12.73 -10.51
C LEU A 264 -1.45 13.08 -9.45
N GLY A 265 -0.27 13.48 -9.87
CA GLY A 265 0.76 14.01 -8.99
C GLY A 265 1.32 15.31 -9.54
N VAL A 266 1.61 16.27 -8.67
CA VAL A 266 2.25 17.52 -9.04
C VAL A 266 3.45 17.76 -8.14
N ILE A 267 4.59 18.10 -8.73
CA ILE A 267 5.78 18.55 -8.02
C ILE A 267 6.00 20.03 -8.29
N ARG A 268 6.18 20.80 -7.20
CA ARG A 268 6.57 22.20 -7.25
C ARG A 268 7.64 22.47 -6.18
N LYS A 269 8.87 22.73 -6.63
CA LYS A 269 10.06 22.81 -5.75
C LYS A 269 10.19 21.50 -4.95
N ASN A 270 10.29 21.60 -3.65
CA ASN A 270 10.44 20.49 -2.70
C ASN A 270 9.12 19.81 -2.35
N TRP A 271 7.98 20.37 -2.78
CA TRP A 271 6.66 19.86 -2.46
C TRP A 271 6.15 18.93 -3.56
N ARG A 272 5.54 17.82 -3.14
CA ARG A 272 4.79 16.90 -3.98
C ARG A 272 3.37 16.79 -3.44
N VAL A 273 2.38 16.89 -4.30
CA VAL A 273 0.99 16.59 -3.97
C VAL A 273 0.53 15.48 -4.89
N ASP A 274 0.03 14.40 -4.31
CA ASP A 274 -0.52 13.26 -5.05
C ASP A 274 -1.98 13.06 -4.67
N TYR A 275 -2.81 12.77 -5.66
CA TYR A 275 -4.21 12.44 -5.50
C TYR A 275 -4.51 11.12 -6.21
N ALA A 276 -5.31 10.27 -5.56
CA ALA A 276 -5.79 9.02 -6.13
C ALA A 276 -7.30 8.91 -5.99
N PHE A 277 -7.93 8.50 -7.09
CA PHE A 277 -9.31 8.10 -7.16
C PHE A 277 -9.37 6.57 -7.28
N VAL A 278 -10.05 5.95 -6.33
CA VAL A 278 -10.13 4.50 -6.19
C VAL A 278 -11.62 4.12 -6.05
N PRO A 279 -12.32 3.86 -7.17
CA PRO A 279 -13.71 3.46 -7.13
C PRO A 279 -13.86 2.10 -6.44
N VAL A 280 -14.94 1.96 -5.67
CA VAL A 280 -15.32 0.70 -5.07
C VAL A 280 -16.19 -0.06 -6.07
N SER A 281 -15.92 -1.35 -6.28
CA SER A 281 -16.76 -2.21 -7.11
C SER A 281 -18.19 -2.29 -6.58
N ASP A 282 -19.10 -2.76 -7.43
CA ASP A 282 -20.48 -3.06 -7.04
C ASP A 282 -21.30 -1.83 -6.59
N GLY A 283 -20.87 -0.64 -6.98
CA GLY A 283 -21.61 0.61 -6.75
C GLY A 283 -21.60 1.11 -5.31
N LEU A 284 -20.73 0.56 -4.46
CA LEU A 284 -20.67 0.89 -3.02
C LEU A 284 -20.11 2.29 -2.72
N GLY A 285 -19.55 2.97 -3.73
CA GLY A 285 -19.08 4.36 -3.64
C GLY A 285 -17.65 4.54 -4.15
N THR A 286 -17.00 5.60 -3.71
CA THR A 286 -15.66 5.99 -4.17
C THR A 286 -14.72 6.29 -3.01
N GLY A 287 -13.49 5.81 -3.12
CA GLY A 287 -12.40 6.16 -2.22
C GLY A 287 -11.54 7.27 -2.81
N HIS A 288 -11.17 8.23 -1.97
CA HIS A 288 -10.32 9.36 -2.34
C HIS A 288 -9.10 9.38 -1.43
N ARG A 289 -7.90 9.48 -2.00
CA ARG A 289 -6.66 9.63 -1.23
C ARG A 289 -5.91 10.87 -1.66
N VAL A 290 -5.47 11.66 -0.69
CA VAL A 290 -4.62 12.82 -0.88
C VAL A 290 -3.33 12.60 -0.10
N ALA A 291 -2.19 12.83 -0.73
CA ALA A 291 -0.89 12.79 -0.07
C ALA A 291 -0.08 14.05 -0.35
N LEU A 292 0.62 14.52 0.67
CA LEU A 292 1.54 15.64 0.64
C LEU A 292 2.94 15.13 1.00
N GLY A 293 3.90 15.35 0.12
CA GLY A 293 5.29 14.95 0.32
C GLY A 293 6.23 16.16 0.28
N ILE A 294 7.34 16.07 1.04
CA ILE A 294 8.42 17.07 1.05
C ILE A 294 9.76 16.35 0.89
N ARG A 295 10.55 16.76 -0.11
CA ARG A 295 11.89 16.23 -0.42
C ARG A 295 12.92 17.33 -0.64
#